data_AF-A0A1S2M8W8-F1
#
_entry.id   AF-A0A1S2M8W8-F1
#
_cell.length_a   1.000
_cell.length_b   1.000
_cell.length_c   1.000
_cell.angle_alpha   90.00
_cell.angle_beta   90.00
_cell.angle_gamma   90.00
#
_symmetry.space_group_name_H-M   'P 1'
#
loop_
_entity.id
_entity.type
_entity.pdbx_description
1 polymer ?
#
loop_
_entity_poly.entity_id
_entity_poly.type
_entity_poly.pdbx_seq_one_letter_code
_entity_poly.pdbx_strand_id
1 'polypeptide(L)'
;MGDYMYKANLKKYLNRFLILLIGVFVIYSIYVQLEYKHYVNQSIDRNYDNLSIISVKGSNLANRLEKFVHLNIEKEENSDVKSDLYNNWRIVNGESRSIHSYLFAISTIHMGDASYDWDLLQYSLFRVDGFISGMTNKFLENHSYAISSEEKEKMEAVITVFRTISEEKDNELVDIEDILQSIKEPMLIIDDNYSDTLERIGR
;
A
#
# COMPACT_ATOMS: atom_id res chain seq x y z
N MET A 1 -41.92 0.37 -62.77
CA MET A 1 -42.16 1.39 -61.70
C MET A 1 -42.16 0.79 -60.29
N GLY A 2 -42.74 -0.41 -60.07
CA GLY A 2 -42.77 -1.07 -58.75
C GLY A 2 -41.39 -1.43 -58.14
N ASP A 3 -40.44 -1.93 -58.94
CA ASP A 3 -39.12 -2.33 -58.44
C ASP A 3 -38.23 -1.14 -57.99
N TYR A 4 -38.40 0.02 -58.63
CA TYR A 4 -37.71 1.26 -58.28
C TYR A 4 -38.23 1.84 -56.94
N MET A 5 -39.54 1.78 -56.72
CA MET A 5 -40.18 2.24 -55.47
C MET A 5 -39.85 1.32 -54.28
N TYR A 6 -39.74 0.00 -54.52
CA TYR A 6 -39.34 -0.98 -53.51
C TYR A 6 -37.88 -0.77 -53.06
N LYS A 7 -36.94 -0.60 -54.00
CA LYS A 7 -35.52 -0.31 -53.70
C LYS A 7 -35.32 1.01 -52.93
N ALA A 8 -36.09 2.05 -53.27
CA ALA A 8 -36.03 3.34 -52.57
C ALA A 8 -36.54 3.23 -51.11
N ASN A 9 -37.63 2.50 -50.89
CA ASN A 9 -38.14 2.25 -49.54
C ASN A 9 -37.20 1.36 -48.73
N LEU A 10 -36.63 0.31 -49.33
CA LEU A 10 -35.61 -0.54 -48.70
C LEU A 10 -34.42 0.30 -48.23
N LYS A 11 -33.86 1.16 -49.09
CA LYS A 11 -32.75 2.06 -48.73
C LYS A 11 -33.11 3.00 -47.57
N LYS A 12 -34.33 3.53 -47.55
CA LYS A 12 -34.82 4.39 -46.46
C LYS A 12 -34.91 3.66 -45.12
N TYR A 13 -35.45 2.44 -45.11
CA TYR A 13 -35.50 1.61 -43.90
C TYR A 13 -34.12 1.19 -43.43
N LEU A 14 -33.23 0.84 -44.37
CA LEU A 14 -31.85 0.45 -44.08
C LEU A 14 -31.06 1.62 -43.46
N ASN A 15 -31.20 2.83 -44.00
CA ASN A 15 -30.60 4.03 -43.40
C ASN A 15 -31.14 4.33 -42.00
N ARG A 16 -32.46 4.20 -41.78
CA ARG A 16 -33.06 4.38 -40.45
C ARG A 16 -32.56 3.34 -39.45
N PHE A 17 -32.43 2.09 -39.89
CA PHE A 17 -31.89 1.01 -39.08
C PHE A 17 -30.42 1.24 -38.72
N LEU A 18 -29.59 1.69 -39.68
CA LEU A 18 -28.20 2.06 -39.41
C LEU A 18 -28.08 3.21 -38.40
N ILE A 19 -28.91 4.25 -38.53
CA ILE A 19 -28.94 5.36 -37.57
C ILE A 19 -29.31 4.86 -36.16
N LEU A 20 -30.30 3.97 -36.05
CA LEU A 20 -30.66 3.34 -34.78
C LEU A 20 -29.50 2.52 -34.20
N LEU A 21 -28.82 1.71 -35.01
CA LEU A 21 -27.67 0.93 -34.57
C LEU A 21 -26.54 1.82 -34.08
N ILE A 22 -26.24 2.92 -34.79
CA ILE A 22 -25.24 3.90 -34.35
C ILE A 22 -25.67 4.51 -33.01
N GLY A 23 -26.95 4.90 -32.86
CA GLY A 23 -27.47 5.43 -31.61
C GLY A 23 -27.33 4.46 -30.44
N VAL A 24 -27.70 3.19 -30.64
CA VAL A 24 -27.54 2.12 -29.63
C VAL A 24 -26.07 1.91 -29.29
N PHE A 25 -25.19 1.86 -30.29
CA PHE A 25 -23.75 1.72 -30.09
C PHE A 25 -23.18 2.87 -29.26
N VAL A 26 -23.51 4.13 -29.60
CA VAL A 26 -23.04 5.31 -28.86
C VAL A 26 -23.53 5.29 -27.41
N ILE A 27 -24.80 5.00 -27.16
CA ILE A 27 -25.36 4.90 -25.80
C ILE A 27 -24.64 3.81 -25.00
N TYR A 28 -24.45 2.63 -25.61
CA TYR A 28 -23.75 1.52 -24.96
C TYR A 28 -22.28 1.85 -24.67
N SER A 29 -21.58 2.50 -25.60
CA SER A 29 -20.19 2.94 -25.40
C SER A 29 -20.08 3.94 -24.24
N ILE A 30 -21.00 4.91 -24.14
CA ILE A 30 -21.04 5.85 -23.01
C ILE A 30 -21.28 5.11 -21.69
N TYR A 31 -22.23 4.17 -21.66
CA TYR A 31 -22.50 3.35 -20.47
C TYR A 31 -21.26 2.58 -20.01
N VAL A 32 -20.57 1.87 -20.93
CA VAL A 32 -19.34 1.12 -20.60
C VAL A 32 -18.23 2.05 -20.08
N GLN A 33 -18.07 3.23 -20.66
CA GLN A 33 -17.08 4.20 -20.19
C GLN A 33 -17.39 4.72 -18.77
N LEU A 34 -18.66 4.96 -18.46
CA LEU A 34 -19.08 5.38 -17.11
C LEU A 34 -18.85 4.26 -16.09
N GLU A 35 -19.19 3.02 -16.43
CA GLU A 35 -18.97 1.86 -15.56
C GLU A 35 -17.48 1.62 -15.30
N TYR A 36 -16.65 1.72 -16.34
CA TYR A 36 -15.20 1.61 -16.20
C TYR A 36 -14.62 2.73 -15.32
N LYS A 37 -15.06 3.98 -15.51
CA LYS A 37 -14.62 5.10 -14.66
C LYS A 37 -15.02 4.90 -13.20
N HIS A 38 -16.23 4.37 -12.95
CA HIS A 38 -16.67 4.04 -11.60
C HIS A 38 -15.79 2.96 -10.96
N TYR A 39 -15.47 1.90 -11.69
CA TYR A 39 -14.55 0.85 -11.24
C TYR A 39 -13.15 1.41 -10.92
N VAL A 40 -12.60 2.27 -11.77
CA VAL A 40 -11.31 2.95 -11.54
C VAL A 40 -11.35 3.75 -10.25
N ASN A 41 -12.37 4.60 -10.06
CA ASN A 41 -12.51 5.38 -8.83
C ASN A 41 -12.62 4.48 -7.59
N GLN A 42 -13.40 3.41 -7.65
CA GLN A 42 -13.52 2.44 -6.56
C GLN A 42 -12.18 1.75 -6.24
N SER A 43 -11.37 1.46 -7.26
CA SER A 43 -10.03 0.90 -7.08
C SER A 43 -9.10 1.90 -6.37
N ILE A 44 -9.17 3.17 -6.73
CA ILE A 44 -8.41 4.25 -6.11
C ILE A 44 -8.83 4.39 -4.64
N ASP A 45 -10.14 4.51 -4.38
CA ASP A 45 -10.70 4.64 -3.02
C ASP A 45 -10.26 3.47 -2.13
N ARG A 46 -10.29 2.24 -2.67
CA ARG A 46 -9.83 1.05 -1.94
C ARG A 46 -8.34 1.13 -1.54
N ASN A 47 -7.47 1.74 -2.35
CA ASN A 47 -6.07 1.91 -1.96
C ASN A 47 -5.93 2.85 -0.76
N TYR A 48 -6.70 3.94 -0.72
CA TYR A 48 -6.73 4.85 0.42
C TYR A 48 -7.35 4.20 1.67
N ASP A 49 -8.39 3.38 1.52
CA ASP A 49 -8.94 2.58 2.61
C ASP A 49 -7.89 1.62 3.19
N ASN A 50 -7.15 0.92 2.31
CA ASN A 50 -6.06 0.03 2.72
C ASN A 50 -4.95 0.81 3.43
N LEU A 51 -4.54 1.98 2.91
CA LEU A 51 -3.55 2.85 3.55
C LEU A 51 -4.01 3.33 4.93
N SER A 52 -5.29 3.68 5.08
CA SER A 52 -5.87 4.06 6.37
C SER A 52 -5.78 2.92 7.39
N ILE A 53 -6.06 1.69 6.98
CA ILE A 53 -5.91 0.51 7.85
C ILE A 53 -4.44 0.26 8.18
N ILE A 54 -3.55 0.34 7.19
CA ILE A 54 -2.09 0.21 7.38
C ILE A 54 -1.59 1.24 8.37
N SER A 55 -2.04 2.48 8.28
CA SER A 55 -1.67 3.57 9.20
C SER A 55 -2.05 3.24 10.65
N VAL A 56 -3.30 2.82 10.91
CA VAL A 56 -3.75 2.41 12.25
C VAL A 56 -2.94 1.24 12.78
N LYS A 57 -2.71 0.24 11.93
CA LYS A 57 -1.95 -0.98 12.28
C LYS A 57 -0.48 -0.68 12.53
N GLY A 58 0.10 0.19 11.71
CA GLY A 58 1.46 0.70 11.82
C GLY A 58 1.68 1.48 13.11
N SER A 59 0.75 2.36 13.47
CA SER A 59 0.80 3.10 14.74
C SER A 59 0.81 2.15 15.95
N ASN A 60 -0.03 1.11 15.94
CA ASN A 60 0.00 0.07 16.97
C ASN A 60 1.33 -0.70 17.00
N LEU A 61 1.85 -1.07 15.82
CA LEU A 61 3.15 -1.73 15.68
C LEU A 61 4.26 -0.85 16.28
N ALA A 62 4.33 0.42 15.88
CA ALA A 62 5.31 1.40 16.36
C ALA A 62 5.27 1.53 17.89
N ASN A 63 4.08 1.65 18.48
CA ASN A 63 3.91 1.74 19.94
C ASN A 63 4.42 0.50 20.68
N ARG A 64 4.30 -0.69 20.07
CA ARG A 64 4.78 -1.95 20.67
C ARG A 64 6.27 -2.15 20.45
N LEU A 65 6.77 -1.74 19.28
CA LEU A 65 8.18 -1.80 18.95
C LEU A 65 8.98 -0.81 19.81
N GLU A 66 8.45 0.38 20.07
CA GLU A 66 9.07 1.34 20.98
C GLU A 66 9.20 0.76 22.40
N LYS A 67 8.13 0.15 22.92
CA LYS A 67 8.20 -0.56 24.21
C LYS A 67 9.24 -1.65 24.20
N PHE A 68 9.29 -2.46 23.14
CA PHE A 68 10.27 -3.53 22.98
C PHE A 68 11.70 -3.00 23.02
N VAL A 69 12.01 -1.95 22.26
CA VAL A 69 13.35 -1.33 22.15
C VAL A 69 13.83 -0.70 23.47
N HIS A 70 12.89 -0.23 24.32
CA HIS A 70 13.21 0.35 25.62
C HIS A 70 13.30 -0.66 26.77
N LEU A 71 12.90 -1.92 26.55
CA LEU A 71 13.11 -2.97 27.55
C LEU A 71 14.61 -3.28 27.68
N ASN A 72 15.07 -3.54 28.90
CA ASN A 72 16.47 -3.89 29.13
C ASN A 72 16.72 -5.34 28.69
N ILE A 73 17.12 -5.51 27.44
CA ILE A 73 17.40 -6.80 26.81
C ILE A 73 18.54 -7.56 27.51
N GLU A 74 19.48 -6.85 28.15
CA GLU A 74 20.54 -7.47 28.96
C GLU A 74 19.99 -8.20 30.19
N LYS A 75 18.75 -7.90 30.59
CA LYS A 75 18.03 -8.60 31.66
C LYS A 75 17.04 -9.63 31.13
N GLU A 76 17.18 -10.10 29.88
CA GLU A 76 16.29 -11.13 29.30
C GLU A 76 16.22 -12.40 30.17
N GLU A 77 17.27 -12.75 30.92
CA GLU A 77 17.24 -13.90 31.83
C GLU A 77 16.21 -13.76 32.96
N ASN A 78 15.75 -12.54 33.26
CA ASN A 78 14.63 -12.30 34.15
C ASN A 78 13.31 -12.69 33.47
N SER A 79 12.56 -13.60 34.10
CA SER A 79 11.29 -14.13 33.55
C SER A 79 10.27 -13.07 33.18
N ASP A 80 10.19 -11.98 33.95
CA ASP A 80 9.21 -10.91 33.73
C ASP A 80 9.59 -10.09 32.49
N VAL A 81 10.87 -9.73 32.37
CA VAL A 81 11.41 -9.03 31.20
C VAL A 81 11.27 -9.87 29.94
N LYS A 82 11.57 -11.18 30.01
CA LYS A 82 11.40 -12.11 28.88
C LYS A 82 9.95 -12.21 28.43
N SER A 83 9.02 -12.27 29.38
CA SER A 83 7.58 -12.29 29.12
C SER A 83 7.13 -11.01 28.41
N ASP A 84 7.61 -9.85 28.86
CA ASP A 84 7.28 -8.56 28.24
C ASP A 84 7.87 -8.41 26.83
N LEU A 85 9.12 -8.85 26.62
CA LEU A 85 9.74 -8.91 25.29
C LEU A 85 8.91 -9.80 24.35
N TYR A 86 8.55 -11.00 24.81
CA TYR A 86 7.69 -11.92 24.06
C TYR A 86 6.33 -11.30 23.72
N ASN A 87 5.66 -10.68 24.70
CA ASN A 87 4.33 -10.13 24.53
C ASN A 87 4.32 -8.95 23.55
N ASN A 88 5.31 -8.05 23.64
CA ASN A 88 5.42 -6.94 22.69
C ASN A 88 5.77 -7.44 21.29
N TRP A 89 6.74 -8.35 21.15
CA TRP A 89 7.14 -8.88 19.84
C TRP A 89 6.01 -9.66 19.15
N ARG A 90 5.25 -10.46 19.90
CA ARG A 90 4.08 -11.17 19.39
C ARG A 90 3.07 -10.23 18.74
N ILE A 91 2.86 -9.05 19.34
CA ILE A 91 1.95 -8.03 18.80
C ILE A 91 2.57 -7.37 17.57
N VAL A 92 3.86 -7.00 17.61
CA VAL A 92 4.59 -6.44 16.45
C VAL A 92 4.45 -7.35 15.22
N ASN A 93 4.73 -8.64 15.37
CA ASN A 93 4.60 -9.62 14.29
C ASN A 93 3.14 -9.76 13.82
N GLY A 94 2.17 -9.76 14.74
CA GLY A 94 0.75 -9.80 14.40
C GLY A 94 0.28 -8.60 13.58
N GLU A 95 0.71 -7.40 13.94
CA GLU A 95 0.39 -6.18 13.18
C GLU A 95 1.12 -6.15 11.83
N SER A 96 2.39 -6.59 11.76
CA SER A 96 3.14 -6.71 10.50
C SER A 96 2.42 -7.59 9.48
N ARG A 97 1.95 -8.77 9.90
CA ARG A 97 1.17 -9.68 9.04
C ARG A 97 -0.16 -9.07 8.57
N SER A 98 -0.79 -8.27 9.43
CA SER A 98 -2.01 -7.55 9.06
C SER A 98 -1.69 -6.51 7.99
N ILE A 99 -0.67 -5.68 8.21
CA ILE A 99 -0.18 -4.67 7.25
C ILE A 99 0.17 -5.32 5.92
N HIS A 100 0.92 -6.41 5.92
CA HIS A 100 1.29 -7.18 4.74
C HIS A 100 0.07 -7.57 3.89
N SER A 101 -1.02 -8.02 4.52
CA SER A 101 -2.24 -8.40 3.81
C SER A 101 -2.89 -7.22 3.08
N TYR A 102 -2.87 -6.03 3.69
CA TYR A 102 -3.39 -4.80 3.09
C TYR A 102 -2.43 -4.23 2.03
N LEU A 103 -1.12 -4.37 2.22
CA LEU A 103 -0.13 -4.02 1.19
C LEU A 103 -0.35 -4.80 -0.09
N PHE A 104 -0.56 -6.12 0.01
CA PHE A 104 -0.87 -6.96 -1.14
C PHE A 104 -2.20 -6.62 -1.83
N ALA A 105 -3.13 -5.99 -1.12
CA ALA A 105 -4.41 -5.57 -1.67
C ALA A 105 -4.38 -4.22 -2.39
N ILE A 106 -3.28 -3.45 -2.25
CA ILE A 106 -3.08 -2.20 -2.99
C ILE A 106 -2.78 -2.50 -4.46
N SER A 107 -3.49 -1.84 -5.37
CA SER A 107 -3.30 -1.95 -6.82
C SER A 107 -3.00 -0.59 -7.44
N THR A 108 -1.81 -0.44 -8.01
CA THR A 108 -1.33 0.83 -8.56
C THR A 108 -1.74 1.07 -10.01
N ILE A 109 -2.24 0.03 -10.70
CA ILE A 109 -2.60 0.02 -12.13
C ILE A 109 -3.51 1.17 -12.54
N HIS A 110 -4.42 1.60 -11.66
CA HIS A 110 -5.45 2.61 -11.95
C HIS A 110 -5.16 3.98 -11.33
N MET A 111 -3.96 4.20 -10.79
CA MET A 111 -3.59 5.44 -10.08
C MET A 111 -3.12 6.58 -11.01
N GLY A 112 -3.03 6.34 -12.32
CA GLY A 112 -2.56 7.33 -13.28
C GLY A 112 -1.15 7.81 -12.95
N ASP A 113 -0.94 9.12 -12.91
CA ASP A 113 0.38 9.73 -12.65
C ASP A 113 0.93 9.41 -11.26
N ALA A 114 0.06 9.11 -10.28
CA ALA A 114 0.46 8.74 -8.93
C ALA A 114 0.90 7.27 -8.79
N SER A 115 0.83 6.46 -9.85
CA SER A 115 1.18 5.02 -9.78
C SER A 115 2.58 4.79 -9.23
N TYR A 116 3.57 5.58 -9.66
CA TYR A 116 4.96 5.43 -9.23
C TYR A 116 5.15 5.69 -7.73
N ASP A 117 4.46 6.68 -7.20
CA ASP A 117 4.50 7.03 -5.78
C ASP A 117 3.88 5.92 -4.94
N TRP A 118 2.73 5.41 -5.37
CA TRP A 118 2.11 4.27 -4.71
C TRP A 118 2.98 3.00 -4.79
N ASP A 119 3.65 2.76 -5.93
CA ASP A 119 4.59 1.64 -6.08
C ASP A 119 5.78 1.79 -5.13
N LEU A 120 6.34 3.00 -4.99
CA LEU A 120 7.44 3.27 -4.07
C LEU A 120 7.00 3.13 -2.60
N LEU A 121 5.81 3.60 -2.24
CA LEU A 121 5.27 3.46 -0.89
C LEU A 121 5.07 1.98 -0.55
N GLN A 122 4.46 1.23 -1.48
CA GLN A 122 4.24 -0.20 -1.33
C GLN A 122 5.58 -0.95 -1.19
N TYR A 123 6.56 -0.63 -2.04
CA TYR A 123 7.92 -1.17 -1.93
C TYR A 123 8.53 -0.90 -0.56
N SER A 124 8.51 0.36 -0.12
CA SER A 124 9.09 0.80 1.16
C SER A 124 8.50 0.02 2.33
N LEU A 125 7.18 -0.14 2.35
CA LEU A 125 6.48 -0.89 3.40
C LEU A 125 6.71 -2.41 3.32
N PHE A 126 6.95 -2.97 2.13
CA PHE A 126 7.41 -4.36 2.01
C PHE A 126 8.83 -4.56 2.57
N ARG A 127 9.71 -3.57 2.48
CA ARG A 127 11.04 -3.63 3.11
C ARG A 127 10.95 -3.60 4.64
N VAL A 128 10.06 -2.76 5.18
CA VAL A 128 9.71 -2.75 6.61
C VAL A 128 9.21 -4.13 7.07
N ASP A 129 8.23 -4.70 6.37
CA ASP A 129 7.69 -6.03 6.70
C ASP A 129 8.76 -7.12 6.60
N GLY A 130 9.61 -7.06 5.57
CA GLY A 130 10.75 -7.96 5.40
C GLY A 130 11.72 -7.92 6.57
N PHE A 131 12.03 -6.73 7.09
CA PHE A 131 12.88 -6.57 8.28
C PHE A 131 12.23 -7.20 9.53
N ILE A 132 10.95 -6.93 9.80
CA ILE A 132 10.23 -7.50 10.96
C ILE A 132 10.15 -9.04 10.85
N SER A 133 9.92 -9.57 9.66
CA SER A 133 9.93 -11.00 9.39
C SER A 133 11.32 -11.61 9.66
N GLY A 134 12.38 -10.94 9.20
CA GLY A 134 13.77 -11.34 9.45
C GLY A 134 14.10 -11.39 10.96
N MET A 135 13.74 -10.35 11.71
CA MET A 135 13.91 -10.32 13.17
C MET A 135 13.10 -11.41 13.87
N THR A 136 11.88 -11.70 13.39
CA THR A 136 11.06 -12.79 13.94
C THR A 136 11.75 -14.13 13.78
N ASN A 137 12.29 -14.41 12.59
CA ASN A 137 13.02 -15.66 12.35
C ASN A 137 14.26 -15.74 13.24
N LYS A 138 15.05 -14.66 13.32
CA LYS A 138 16.22 -14.57 14.20
C LYS A 138 15.88 -14.90 15.66
N PHE A 139 14.81 -14.32 16.21
CA PHE A 139 14.42 -14.57 17.60
C PHE A 139 13.96 -16.02 17.84
N LEU A 140 13.28 -16.60 16.86
CA LEU A 140 12.87 -18.00 16.93
C LEU A 140 14.06 -18.96 16.85
N GLU A 141 15.01 -18.69 15.95
CA GLU A 141 16.22 -19.50 15.75
C GLU A 141 17.16 -19.44 16.95
N ASN A 142 17.37 -18.26 17.51
CA ASN A 142 18.29 -18.05 18.63
C ASN A 142 17.65 -18.30 20.01
N HIS A 143 16.33 -18.42 20.08
CA HIS A 143 15.56 -18.48 21.33
C HIS A 143 15.86 -17.31 22.30
N SER A 144 16.25 -16.15 21.75
CA SER A 144 16.63 -14.95 22.46
C SER A 144 16.15 -13.71 21.73
N TYR A 145 15.88 -12.65 22.48
CA TYR A 145 15.53 -11.32 22.00
C TYR A 145 16.74 -10.37 21.92
N ALA A 146 17.96 -10.89 22.02
CA ALA A 146 19.17 -10.12 21.83
C ALA A 146 19.19 -9.44 20.45
N ILE A 147 19.38 -8.11 20.45
CA ILE A 147 19.52 -7.28 19.25
C ILE A 147 20.86 -6.56 19.23
N SER A 148 21.40 -6.33 18.03
CA SER A 148 22.56 -5.46 17.84
C SER A 148 22.16 -3.99 17.90
N SER A 149 23.16 -3.09 17.98
CA SER A 149 22.93 -1.65 17.86
C SER A 149 22.34 -1.27 16.49
N GLU A 150 22.78 -1.92 15.42
CA GLU A 150 22.26 -1.70 14.05
C GLU A 150 20.80 -2.14 13.94
N GLU A 151 20.44 -3.30 14.51
CA GLU A 151 19.05 -3.77 14.52
C GLU A 151 18.15 -2.85 15.33
N LYS A 152 18.67 -2.31 16.44
CA LYS A 152 17.96 -1.31 17.24
C LYS A 152 17.70 -0.03 16.43
N GLU A 153 18.70 0.47 15.71
CA GLU A 153 18.59 1.63 14.84
C GLU A 153 17.55 1.40 13.72
N LYS A 154 17.57 0.22 13.08
CA LYS A 154 16.56 -0.18 12.10
C LYS A 154 15.15 -0.26 12.70
N MET A 155 14.99 -0.73 13.95
CA MET A 155 13.69 -0.71 14.64
C MET A 155 13.21 0.72 14.93
N GLU A 156 14.10 1.63 15.33
CA GLU A 156 13.79 3.04 15.55
C GLU A 156 13.38 3.74 14.23
N ALA A 157 14.03 3.39 13.12
CA ALA A 157 13.63 3.83 11.79
C ALA A 157 12.22 3.31 11.42
N VAL A 158 11.90 2.04 11.69
CA VAL A 158 10.54 1.49 11.46
C VAL A 158 9.48 2.22 12.28
N ILE A 159 9.78 2.53 13.55
CA ILE A 159 8.89 3.33 14.40
C ILE A 159 8.62 4.69 13.74
N THR A 160 9.67 5.33 13.24
CA THR A 160 9.58 6.63 12.56
C THR A 160 8.69 6.54 11.32
N VAL A 161 8.92 5.56 10.43
CA VAL A 161 8.09 5.36 9.21
C VAL A 161 6.60 5.29 9.54
N PHE A 162 6.21 4.45 10.50
CA PHE A 162 4.79 4.29 10.83
C PHE A 162 4.20 5.47 11.58
N ARG A 163 4.98 6.21 12.38
CA ARG A 163 4.53 7.46 13.00
C ARG A 163 4.27 8.53 11.94
N THR A 164 5.21 8.74 11.02
CA THR A 164 5.06 9.67 9.90
C THR A 164 3.83 9.34 9.05
N ILE A 165 3.63 8.08 8.68
CA ILE A 165 2.43 7.66 7.92
C ILE A 165 1.15 7.91 8.72
N SER A 166 1.17 7.74 10.04
CA SER A 166 0.02 8.03 10.89
C SER A 166 -0.28 9.53 10.95
N GLU A 167 0.74 10.37 11.07
CA GLU A 167 0.61 11.82 11.15
C GLU A 167 0.14 12.43 9.82
N GLU A 168 0.75 12.04 8.70
CA GLU A 168 0.39 12.54 7.37
C GLU A 168 -1.01 12.10 6.92
N LYS A 169 -1.50 10.96 7.42
CA LYS A 169 -2.85 10.46 7.13
C LYS A 169 -3.94 11.24 7.87
N ASP A 170 -3.61 11.98 8.92
CA ASP A 170 -4.56 12.85 9.64
C ASP A 170 -4.73 14.22 8.97
N ASN A 171 -3.96 14.52 7.91
CA ASN A 171 -4.12 15.71 7.09
C ASN A 171 -5.36 15.62 6.17
N GLU A 172 -5.96 16.78 5.88
CA GLU A 172 -7.25 16.90 5.17
C GLU A 172 -7.21 16.35 3.73
N LEU A 173 -6.01 16.29 3.13
CA LEU A 173 -5.71 15.63 1.87
C LEU A 173 -4.42 14.81 2.05
N VAL A 174 -4.52 13.49 1.98
CA VAL A 174 -3.35 12.60 2.06
C VAL A 174 -2.57 12.70 0.75
N ASP A 175 -1.37 13.26 0.80
CA ASP A 175 -0.43 13.26 -0.31
C ASP A 175 0.63 12.17 -0.13
N ILE A 176 0.71 11.25 -1.09
CA ILE A 176 1.67 10.15 -1.05
C ILE A 176 3.09 10.66 -1.29
N GLU A 177 3.25 11.73 -2.07
CA GLU A 177 4.57 12.31 -2.29
C GLU A 177 5.15 12.85 -0.98
N ASP A 178 4.34 13.55 -0.19
CA ASP A 178 4.74 14.08 1.12
C ASP A 178 5.09 12.97 2.11
N ILE A 179 4.31 11.88 2.13
CA ILE A 179 4.64 10.68 2.91
C ILE A 179 6.01 10.14 2.49
N LEU A 180 6.24 9.97 1.20
CA LEU A 180 7.49 9.41 0.66
C LEU A 180 8.70 10.28 0.99
N GLN A 181 8.59 11.60 0.87
CA GLN A 181 9.65 12.51 1.28
C GLN A 181 9.95 12.38 2.77
N SER A 182 8.90 12.30 3.58
CA SER A 182 9.03 12.27 5.05
C SER A 182 9.59 10.94 5.56
N ILE A 183 9.39 9.83 4.85
CA ILE A 183 9.96 8.52 5.21
C ILE A 183 11.30 8.22 4.53
N LYS A 184 11.82 9.11 3.67
CA LYS A 184 13.04 8.85 2.89
C LYS A 184 14.24 8.46 3.76
N GLU A 185 14.56 9.28 4.75
CA GLU A 185 15.70 9.05 5.64
C GLU A 185 15.58 7.76 6.47
N PRO A 186 14.47 7.47 7.15
CA PRO A 186 14.36 6.19 7.86
C PRO A 186 14.36 4.99 6.89
N MET A 187 13.90 5.14 5.65
CA MET A 187 14.01 4.08 4.65
C MET A 187 15.45 3.80 4.20
N LEU A 188 16.31 4.81 4.14
CA LEU A 188 17.75 4.63 3.88
C LEU A 188 18.46 3.84 4.99
N ILE A 189 17.93 3.87 6.22
CA ILE A 189 18.43 3.07 7.35
C ILE A 189 17.93 1.62 7.24
N ILE A 190 16.67 1.43 6.85
CA ILE A 190 16.01 0.11 6.81
C ILE A 190 16.50 -0.74 5.64
N ASP A 191 16.72 -0.11 4.48
CA ASP A 191 17.11 -0.80 3.25
C ASP A 191 18.34 -0.17 2.62
N ASP A 192 19.46 -0.89 2.70
CA ASP A 192 20.74 -0.47 2.15
C ASP A 192 20.70 -0.18 0.63
N ASN A 193 19.72 -0.74 -0.10
CA ASN A 193 19.54 -0.53 -1.54
C ASN A 193 18.46 0.51 -1.87
N TYR A 194 17.97 1.25 -0.88
CA TYR A 194 16.89 2.21 -1.09
C TYR A 194 17.35 3.36 -2.01
N SER A 195 18.59 3.84 -1.86
CA SER A 195 19.16 4.88 -2.73
C SER A 195 19.15 4.47 -4.21
N ASP A 196 19.61 3.26 -4.54
CA ASP A 196 19.61 2.74 -5.91
C ASP A 196 18.18 2.63 -6.47
N THR A 197 17.22 2.30 -5.60
CA THR A 197 15.81 2.23 -5.97
C THR A 197 15.26 3.62 -6.32
N LEU A 198 15.58 4.64 -5.51
CA LEU A 198 15.21 6.04 -5.77
C LEU A 198 15.82 6.52 -7.10
N GLU A 199 17.11 6.27 -7.33
CA GLU A 199 17.78 6.66 -8.58
C GLU A 199 17.10 6.02 -9.81
N ARG A 200 16.78 4.72 -9.73
CA ARG A 200 16.15 3.99 -10.83
C ARG A 200 14.77 4.54 -11.20
N ILE A 201 14.05 5.12 -10.25
CA ILE A 201 12.73 5.74 -10.48
C ILE A 201 12.82 7.25 -10.69
N GLY A 202 14.03 7.82 -10.69
CA GLY A 202 14.28 9.25 -10.93
C GLY A 202 13.97 10.16 -9.74
N ARG A 203 14.17 9.68 -8.49
CA ARG A 203 13.94 10.40 -7.23
C ARG A 203 15.19 10.52 -6.35
#